data_AF-A0A0M3JYN8-F1
#
_entry.id   AF-A0A0M3JYN8-F1
#
_cell.length_a   1.000
_cell.length_b   1.000
_cell.length_c   1.000
_cell.angle_alpha   90.00
_cell.angle_beta   90.00
_cell.angle_gamma   90.00
#
_symmetry.space_group_name_H-M   'P 1'
#
loop_
_entity.id
_entity.type
_entity.pdbx_description
1 polymer ?
#
loop_
_entity_poly.entity_id
_entity_poly.type
_entity_poly.pdbx_seq_one_letter_code
_entity_poly.pdbx_strand_id
1 'polypeptide(L)'
;MSWFKKKTDPKEERRATERAVRQTNRELDSDRRALERKEKELVRLWLELEIKKLAKLGKRDACAILAKQIVLLRKQKEKSINISAKVNAIDAKNRHLQSMAKVADVVGKSAETMKVMEKQMPVDKITKDVRDLAAAQGRFGVCDEMITEKLDEMLDESGDEAEEQAIIDEVLDEVGIDINAQVWHFIKTTRACISSNHVYLFQLSKAPRTPATLTSVSEESKNVADVTALKK
;
A
#
# COMPACT_ATOMS: atom_id res chain seq x y z
N MET A 1 44.91 15.90 -8.11
CA MET A 1 44.89 15.17 -9.40
C MET A 1 44.89 13.68 -9.12
N SER A 2 43.78 12.98 -9.36
CA SER A 2 43.73 11.51 -9.37
C SER A 2 42.82 11.06 -10.52
N TRP A 3 43.30 11.27 -11.75
CA TRP A 3 42.55 11.04 -13.00
C TRP A 3 42.68 9.61 -13.53
N PHE A 4 43.62 8.81 -13.03
CA PHE A 4 43.78 7.41 -13.41
C PHE A 4 43.30 6.49 -12.28
N LYS A 5 41.98 6.29 -12.18
CA LYS A 5 41.49 5.05 -11.58
C LYS A 5 41.90 3.93 -12.55
N LYS A 6 42.80 3.04 -12.13
CA LYS A 6 42.99 1.75 -12.82
C LYS A 6 41.59 1.18 -13.07
N LYS A 7 41.32 0.69 -14.28
CA LYS A 7 40.10 -0.11 -14.53
C LYS A 7 40.07 -1.16 -13.42
N THR A 8 39.06 -1.05 -12.56
CA THR A 8 38.88 -1.96 -11.44
C THR A 8 38.91 -3.38 -11.99
N ASP A 9 39.58 -4.30 -11.30
CA ASP A 9 39.56 -5.70 -11.71
C ASP A 9 38.07 -6.10 -11.86
N PRO A 10 37.65 -6.77 -12.95
CA PRO A 10 36.26 -7.20 -13.11
C PRO A 10 35.73 -7.97 -11.89
N LYS A 11 36.61 -8.60 -11.10
CA LYS A 11 36.27 -9.23 -9.82
C LYS A 11 35.97 -8.22 -8.70
N GLU A 12 36.66 -7.09 -8.66
CA GLU A 12 36.39 -5.99 -7.73
C GLU A 12 35.10 -5.24 -8.09
N GLU A 13 34.82 -5.05 -9.38
CA GLU A 13 33.57 -4.46 -9.87
C GLU A 13 32.37 -5.30 -9.43
N ARG A 14 32.42 -6.63 -9.63
CA ARG A 14 31.37 -7.55 -9.17
C ARG A 14 31.11 -7.46 -7.66
N ARG A 15 32.18 -7.37 -6.86
CA ARG A 15 32.09 -7.18 -5.39
C ARG A 15 31.56 -5.81 -5.00
N ALA A 16 31.81 -4.78 -5.82
CA ALA A 16 31.24 -3.45 -5.61
C ALA A 16 29.74 -3.46 -5.92
N THR A 17 29.32 -4.07 -7.03
CA THR A 17 27.90 -4.25 -7.38
C THR A 17 27.14 -5.03 -6.32
N GLU A 18 27.68 -6.14 -5.80
CA GLU A 18 27.05 -6.91 -4.73
C GLU A 18 26.89 -6.10 -3.44
N ARG A 19 27.89 -5.27 -3.09
CA ARG A 19 27.80 -4.34 -1.95
C ARG A 19 26.74 -3.27 -2.19
N ALA A 20 26.69 -2.70 -3.38
CA ALA A 20 25.69 -1.71 -3.77
C ALA A 20 24.28 -2.29 -3.68
N VAL A 21 24.03 -3.47 -4.26
CA VAL A 21 22.73 -4.16 -4.21
C VAL A 21 22.28 -4.47 -2.77
N ARG A 22 23.21 -4.88 -1.90
CA ARG A 22 22.91 -5.08 -0.47
C ARG A 22 22.59 -3.79 0.25
N GLN A 23 23.29 -2.71 -0.09
CA GLN A 23 23.02 -1.40 0.49
C GLN A 23 21.65 -0.88 0.03
N THR A 24 21.34 -0.95 -1.26
CA THR A 24 20.03 -0.53 -1.80
C THR A 24 18.89 -1.33 -1.19
N ASN A 25 19.06 -2.64 -0.97
CA ASN A 25 18.03 -3.44 -0.28
C ASN A 25 17.77 -2.94 1.16
N ARG A 26 18.82 -2.57 1.90
CA ARG A 26 18.66 -2.02 3.27
C ARG A 26 18.02 -0.64 3.26
N GLU A 27 18.36 0.19 2.29
CA GLU A 27 17.77 1.52 2.10
C GLU A 27 16.28 1.38 1.76
N LEU A 28 15.92 0.51 0.82
CA LEU A 28 14.52 0.21 0.48
C LEU A 28 13.73 -0.35 1.67
N ASP A 29 14.32 -1.23 2.48
CA ASP A 29 13.69 -1.73 3.71
C ASP A 29 13.46 -0.62 4.74
N SER A 30 14.40 0.32 4.86
CA SER A 30 14.29 1.48 5.74
C SER A 30 13.18 2.43 5.26
N ASP A 31 13.15 2.73 3.96
CA ASP A 31 12.15 3.58 3.33
C ASP A 31 10.75 2.96 3.44
N ARG A 32 10.63 1.65 3.23
CA ARG A 32 9.39 0.92 3.47
C ARG A 32 8.89 1.10 4.89
N ARG A 33 9.76 0.93 5.90
CA ARG A 33 9.38 1.14 7.32
C ARG A 33 9.03 2.60 7.61
N ALA A 34 9.63 3.55 6.91
CA ALA A 34 9.28 4.97 7.04
C ALA A 34 7.90 5.26 6.44
N LEU A 35 7.59 4.71 5.26
CA LEU A 35 6.28 4.79 4.62
C LEU A 35 5.19 4.13 5.47
N GLU A 36 5.45 2.93 6.03
CA GLU A 36 4.52 2.24 6.92
C GLU A 36 4.22 3.04 8.21
N ARG A 37 5.20 3.79 8.73
CA ARG A 37 4.99 4.68 9.88
C ARG A 37 4.11 5.87 9.51
N LYS A 38 4.39 6.53 8.38
CA LYS A 38 3.58 7.65 7.86
C LYS A 38 2.15 7.21 7.56
N GLU A 39 1.97 6.03 6.95
CA GLU A 39 0.66 5.44 6.69
C GLU A 39 -0.11 5.25 8.01
N LYS A 40 0.49 4.63 9.03
CA LYS A 40 -0.16 4.43 10.33
C LYS A 40 -0.47 5.74 11.04
N GLU A 41 0.44 6.70 11.00
CA GLU A 41 0.24 8.03 11.59
C GLU A 41 -0.91 8.76 10.90
N LEU A 42 -0.93 8.79 9.57
CA LEU A 42 -2.01 9.43 8.81
C LEU A 42 -3.33 8.71 8.97
N VAL A 43 -3.37 7.37 8.92
CA VAL A 43 -4.60 6.60 9.16
C VAL A 43 -5.13 6.85 10.57
N ARG A 44 -4.24 6.96 11.57
CA ARG A 44 -4.62 7.28 12.94
C ARG A 44 -5.16 8.72 13.05
N LEU A 45 -4.49 9.70 12.45
CA LEU A 45 -4.96 11.10 12.39
C LEU A 45 -6.30 11.24 11.64
N TRP A 46 -6.45 10.48 10.55
CA TRP A 46 -7.65 10.39 9.72
C TRP A 46 -8.85 9.88 10.53
N LEU A 47 -8.67 8.84 11.36
CA LEU A 47 -9.71 8.27 12.22
C LEU A 47 -10.04 9.12 13.46
N GLU A 48 -9.03 9.69 14.12
CA GLU A 48 -9.19 10.20 15.49
C GLU A 48 -9.61 11.68 15.54
N LEU A 49 -9.17 12.55 14.61
CA LEU A 49 -9.22 14.00 14.83
C LEU A 49 -9.73 14.83 13.66
N GLU A 50 -9.31 14.56 12.43
CA GLU A 50 -9.53 15.51 11.35
C GLU A 50 -10.87 15.28 10.64
N ILE A 51 -11.26 14.04 10.34
CA ILE A 51 -12.52 13.78 9.62
C ILE A 51 -13.74 13.98 10.48
N LYS A 52 -13.75 13.52 11.74
CA LYS A 52 -14.87 13.81 12.64
C LYS A 52 -15.09 15.31 12.84
N LYS A 53 -14.07 16.15 12.66
CA LYS A 53 -14.18 17.60 12.72
C LYS A 53 -14.54 18.20 11.35
N LEU A 54 -13.81 17.85 10.30
CA LEU A 54 -14.02 18.35 8.93
C LEU A 54 -15.36 17.93 8.34
N ALA A 55 -15.80 16.71 8.63
CA ALA A 55 -17.07 16.18 8.16
C ALA A 55 -18.25 16.79 8.95
N LYS A 56 -18.08 17.09 10.25
CA LYS A 56 -19.03 17.96 10.99
C LYS A 56 -19.07 19.39 10.47
N LEU A 57 -17.96 19.87 9.90
CA LEU A 57 -17.84 21.19 9.28
C LEU A 57 -18.22 21.20 7.79
N GLY A 58 -18.58 20.05 7.20
CA GLY A 58 -18.98 19.93 5.80
C GLY A 58 -17.88 20.22 4.77
N LYS A 59 -16.60 20.25 5.17
CA LYS A 59 -15.48 20.59 4.27
C LYS A 59 -15.02 19.36 3.47
N ARG A 60 -15.73 19.05 2.37
CA ARG A 60 -15.43 17.90 1.49
C ARG A 60 -14.03 17.96 0.86
N ASP A 61 -13.57 19.14 0.47
CA ASP A 61 -12.27 19.31 -0.23
C ASP A 61 -11.08 18.91 0.64
N ALA A 62 -11.12 19.25 1.93
CA ALA A 62 -10.05 18.90 2.86
C ALA A 62 -9.99 17.37 3.12
N CYS A 63 -11.15 16.71 3.17
CA CYS A 63 -11.23 15.25 3.26
C CYS A 63 -10.69 14.57 1.99
N ALA A 64 -11.00 15.12 0.81
CA ALA A 64 -10.52 14.59 -0.46
C ALA A 64 -8.98 14.64 -0.57
N ILE A 65 -8.35 15.74 -0.15
CA ILE A 65 -6.89 15.87 -0.15
C ILE A 65 -6.24 14.86 0.79
N LEU A 66 -6.82 14.63 1.97
CA LEU A 66 -6.32 13.65 2.93
C LEU A 66 -6.50 12.21 2.44
N ALA A 67 -7.64 11.89 1.81
CA ALA A 67 -7.88 10.59 1.19
C ALA A 67 -6.87 10.31 0.07
N LYS A 68 -6.62 11.30 -0.80
CA LYS A 68 -5.57 11.24 -1.83
C LYS A 68 -4.21 10.88 -1.25
N GLN A 69 -3.80 11.55 -0.17
CA GLN A 69 -2.50 11.28 0.47
C GLN A 69 -2.37 9.84 0.98
N ILE A 70 -3.45 9.25 1.49
CA ILE A 70 -3.43 7.84 1.96
C ILE A 70 -3.32 6.87 0.78
N VAL A 71 -4.10 7.08 -0.29
CA VAL A 71 -4.04 6.25 -1.50
C VAL A 71 -2.64 6.32 -2.12
N LEU A 72 -2.06 7.51 -2.23
CA LEU A 72 -0.70 7.71 -2.74
C LEU A 72 0.35 6.98 -1.89
N LEU A 73 0.22 6.99 -0.55
CA LEU A 73 1.14 6.26 0.32
C LEU A 73 1.04 4.75 0.18
N ARG A 74 -0.17 4.21 -0.03
CA ARG A 74 -0.37 2.78 -0.31
C ARG A 74 0.26 2.38 -1.64
N LYS A 75 0.05 3.18 -2.70
CA LYS A 75 0.71 2.96 -4.00
C LYS A 75 2.23 3.05 -3.91
N GLN A 76 2.77 4.02 -3.16
CA GLN A 76 4.21 4.14 -2.93
C GLN A 76 4.79 2.91 -2.20
N LYS A 77 4.04 2.34 -1.25
CA LYS A 77 4.43 1.11 -0.55
C LYS A 77 4.43 -0.10 -1.48
N GLU A 78 3.41 -0.26 -2.32
CA GLU A 78 3.36 -1.32 -3.34
C GLU A 78 4.52 -1.19 -4.34
N LYS A 79 4.76 0.04 -4.85
CA LYS A 79 5.92 0.34 -5.70
C LYS A 79 7.24 -0.02 -5.02
N SER A 80 7.40 0.29 -3.73
CA SER A 80 8.60 -0.07 -2.95
C SER A 80 8.79 -1.60 -2.84
N ILE A 81 7.70 -2.37 -2.65
CA ILE A 81 7.74 -3.84 -2.62
C ILE A 81 8.16 -4.39 -4.00
N ASN A 82 7.59 -3.85 -5.08
CA ASN A 82 7.94 -4.25 -6.44
C ASN A 82 9.40 -3.92 -6.78
N ILE A 83 9.89 -2.75 -6.38
CA ILE A 83 11.31 -2.36 -6.54
C ILE A 83 12.21 -3.31 -5.75
N SER A 84 11.86 -3.67 -4.51
CA SER A 84 12.62 -4.65 -3.72
C SER A 84 12.69 -6.02 -4.41
N ALA A 85 11.57 -6.49 -4.97
CA ALA A 85 11.54 -7.73 -5.75
C ALA A 85 12.44 -7.64 -7.00
N LYS A 86 12.43 -6.51 -7.72
CA LYS A 86 13.31 -6.25 -8.87
C LYS A 86 14.79 -6.28 -8.46
N VAL A 87 15.16 -5.61 -7.37
CA VAL A 87 16.55 -5.63 -6.87
C VAL A 87 17.00 -7.04 -6.49
N ASN A 88 16.12 -7.84 -5.88
CA ASN A 88 16.41 -9.25 -5.58
C ASN A 88 16.56 -10.10 -6.86
N ALA A 89 15.77 -9.85 -7.90
CA ALA A 89 15.94 -10.50 -9.20
C ALA A 89 17.29 -10.14 -9.85
N ILE A 90 17.70 -8.87 -9.77
CA ILE A 90 19.02 -8.41 -10.23
C ILE A 90 20.14 -9.08 -9.43
N ASP A 91 20.00 -9.26 -8.12
CA ASP A 91 20.96 -10.00 -7.30
C ASP A 91 21.09 -11.46 -7.76
N ALA A 92 19.96 -12.14 -8.01
CA ALA A 92 19.93 -13.50 -8.52
C ALA A 92 20.61 -13.61 -9.90
N LYS A 93 20.34 -12.65 -10.81
CA LYS A 93 20.99 -12.55 -12.11
C LYS A 93 22.49 -12.33 -11.97
N ASN A 94 22.93 -11.46 -11.05
CA ASN A 94 24.35 -11.23 -10.79
C ASN A 94 25.04 -12.49 -10.23
N ARG A 95 24.37 -13.26 -9.35
CA ARG A 95 24.88 -14.56 -8.86
C ARG A 95 24.99 -15.58 -9.99
N HIS A 96 24.04 -15.62 -10.92
CA HIS A 96 24.11 -16.45 -12.12
C HIS A 96 25.29 -16.04 -13.03
N LEU A 97 25.48 -14.74 -13.29
CA LEU A 97 26.65 -14.25 -14.04
C LEU A 97 27.97 -14.58 -13.32
N GLN A 98 28.01 -14.54 -11.99
CA GLN A 98 29.19 -14.96 -11.21
C GLN A 98 29.49 -16.45 -11.34
N SER A 99 28.48 -17.33 -11.33
CA SER A 99 28.69 -18.76 -11.53
C SER A 99 29.16 -19.04 -12.96
N MET A 100 28.57 -18.39 -13.95
CA MET A 100 28.98 -18.49 -15.34
C MET A 100 30.41 -18.00 -15.58
N ALA A 101 30.82 -16.90 -14.95
CA ALA A 101 32.21 -16.41 -15.04
C ALA A 101 33.20 -17.42 -14.44
N LYS A 102 32.86 -18.07 -13.32
CA LYS A 102 33.70 -19.14 -12.75
C LYS A 102 33.75 -20.38 -13.64
N VAL A 103 32.61 -20.76 -14.24
CA VAL A 103 32.57 -21.86 -15.22
C VAL A 103 33.44 -21.51 -16.42
N ALA A 104 33.39 -20.29 -16.93
CA ALA A 104 34.26 -19.84 -18.02
C ALA A 104 35.75 -19.89 -17.65
N ASP A 105 36.13 -19.46 -16.43
CA ASP A 105 37.51 -19.57 -15.93
C ASP A 105 37.97 -21.04 -15.83
N VAL A 106 37.10 -21.94 -15.36
CA VAL A 106 37.37 -23.37 -15.25
C VAL A 106 37.46 -24.01 -16.63
N VAL A 107 36.54 -23.68 -17.54
CA VAL A 107 36.54 -24.16 -18.93
C VAL A 107 37.78 -23.65 -19.66
N GLY A 108 38.22 -22.41 -19.43
CA GLY A 108 39.46 -21.86 -20.00
C GLY A 108 40.70 -22.66 -19.58
N LYS A 109 40.83 -22.93 -18.27
CA LYS A 109 41.93 -23.78 -17.74
C LYS A 109 41.82 -25.23 -18.21
N SER A 110 40.60 -25.77 -18.23
CA SER A 110 40.32 -27.13 -18.72
C SER A 110 40.60 -27.25 -20.21
N ALA A 111 40.36 -26.19 -21.00
CA ALA A 111 40.66 -26.11 -22.42
C ALA A 111 42.17 -26.05 -22.67
N GLU A 112 42.95 -25.37 -21.83
CA GLU A 112 44.41 -25.44 -21.87
C GLU A 112 44.92 -26.86 -21.58
N THR A 113 44.37 -27.54 -20.56
CA THR A 113 44.72 -28.94 -20.29
C THR A 113 44.21 -29.90 -21.37
N MET A 114 43.04 -29.64 -21.96
CA MET A 114 42.52 -30.39 -23.10
C MET A 114 43.41 -30.19 -24.31
N LYS A 115 43.89 -28.99 -24.62
CA LYS A 115 44.85 -28.76 -25.72
C LYS A 115 46.15 -29.56 -25.53
N VAL A 116 46.58 -29.75 -24.28
CA VAL A 116 47.73 -30.61 -23.95
C VAL A 116 47.37 -32.10 -24.13
N MET A 117 46.12 -32.48 -23.85
CA MET A 117 45.60 -33.86 -23.91
C MET A 117 44.99 -34.26 -25.27
N GLU A 118 44.75 -33.28 -26.17
CA GLU A 118 44.18 -33.37 -27.53
C GLU A 118 45.03 -34.28 -28.43
N LYS A 119 46.31 -34.41 -28.10
CA LYS A 119 47.23 -35.30 -28.81
C LYS A 119 46.96 -36.79 -28.55
N GLN A 120 46.11 -37.16 -27.58
CA GLN A 120 45.92 -38.55 -27.15
C GLN A 120 44.47 -39.02 -26.90
N MET A 121 43.42 -38.18 -26.95
CA MET A 121 42.03 -38.62 -26.70
C MET A 121 40.93 -37.79 -27.43
N PRO A 122 39.73 -38.37 -27.66
CA PRO A 122 38.61 -37.68 -28.33
C PRO A 122 37.79 -36.75 -27.41
N VAL A 123 37.42 -35.59 -27.95
CA VAL A 123 36.94 -34.38 -27.25
C VAL A 123 35.40 -34.28 -27.12
N ASP A 124 34.68 -35.29 -27.59
CA ASP A 124 33.27 -35.14 -28.02
C ASP A 124 32.27 -34.85 -26.90
N LYS A 125 32.48 -35.37 -25.68
CA LYS A 125 31.53 -35.18 -24.57
C LYS A 125 31.50 -33.73 -24.06
N ILE A 126 32.67 -33.09 -23.99
CA ILE A 126 32.81 -31.73 -23.49
C ILE A 126 32.21 -30.73 -24.48
N THR A 127 32.33 -30.98 -25.78
CA THR A 127 31.71 -30.13 -26.81
C THR A 127 30.18 -30.15 -26.77
N LYS A 128 29.57 -31.29 -26.39
CA LYS A 128 28.12 -31.40 -26.20
C LYS A 128 27.67 -30.61 -24.99
N ASP A 129 28.33 -30.77 -23.84
CA ASP A 129 27.99 -30.06 -22.60
C ASP A 129 28.10 -28.52 -22.77
N VAL A 130 29.12 -28.05 -23.50
CA VAL A 130 29.28 -26.61 -23.81
C VAL A 130 28.17 -26.11 -24.74
N ARG A 131 27.74 -26.92 -25.73
CA ARG A 131 26.67 -26.55 -26.66
C ARG A 131 25.32 -26.50 -25.97
N ASP A 132 25.04 -27.44 -25.07
CA ASP A 132 23.81 -27.48 -24.27
C ASP A 132 23.78 -26.31 -23.26
N LEU A 133 24.92 -25.96 -22.66
CA LEU A 133 25.06 -24.77 -21.83
C LEU A 133 24.79 -23.48 -22.63
N ALA A 134 25.34 -23.36 -23.84
CA ALA A 134 25.10 -22.21 -24.70
C ALA A 134 23.62 -22.08 -25.11
N ALA A 135 22.96 -23.21 -25.41
CA ALA A 135 21.53 -23.24 -25.69
C ALA A 135 20.67 -22.85 -24.48
N ALA A 136 21.03 -23.33 -23.27
CA ALA A 136 20.37 -22.95 -22.03
C ALA A 136 20.57 -21.45 -21.70
N GLN A 137 21.76 -20.90 -21.91
CA GLN A 137 22.05 -19.47 -21.76
C GLN A 137 21.26 -18.61 -22.76
N GLY A 138 21.14 -19.05 -24.02
CA GLY A 138 20.32 -18.36 -25.02
C GLY A 138 18.85 -18.32 -24.65
N ARG A 139 18.29 -19.42 -24.14
CA ARG A 139 16.92 -19.45 -23.60
C ARG A 139 16.75 -18.56 -22.37
N PHE A 140 17.76 -18.52 -21.50
CA PHE A 140 17.76 -17.65 -20.33
C PHE A 140 17.74 -16.16 -20.71
N GLY A 141 18.53 -15.75 -21.71
CA GLY A 141 18.54 -14.37 -22.22
C GLY A 141 17.18 -13.92 -22.73
N VAL A 142 16.51 -14.76 -23.54
CA VAL A 142 15.15 -14.46 -24.05
C VAL A 142 14.12 -14.44 -22.92
N CYS A 143 14.21 -15.34 -21.94
CA CYS A 143 13.36 -15.30 -20.77
C CYS A 143 13.57 -14.03 -19.94
N ASP A 144 14.79 -13.53 -19.82
CA ASP A 144 15.11 -12.32 -19.06
C ASP A 144 14.57 -11.05 -19.74
N GLU A 145 14.60 -10.99 -21.09
CA GLU A 145 13.95 -9.94 -21.88
C GLU A 145 12.42 -9.98 -21.71
N MET A 146 11.80 -11.15 -21.87
CA MET A 146 10.35 -11.32 -21.65
C MET A 146 9.92 -11.03 -20.20
N ILE A 147 10.75 -11.39 -19.20
CA ILE A 147 10.47 -11.08 -17.80
C ILE A 147 10.60 -9.58 -17.56
N THR A 148 11.60 -8.91 -18.15
CA THR A 148 11.79 -7.46 -18.01
C THR A 148 10.61 -6.70 -18.64
N GLU A 149 10.18 -7.09 -19.85
CA GLU A 149 9.01 -6.50 -20.52
C GLU A 149 7.73 -6.66 -19.71
N LYS A 150 7.44 -7.87 -19.22
CA LYS A 150 6.27 -8.11 -18.35
C LYS A 150 6.35 -7.40 -17.00
N LEU A 151 7.56 -7.25 -16.46
CA LEU A 151 7.80 -6.51 -15.22
C LEU A 151 7.70 -4.99 -15.39
N ASP A 152 7.84 -4.48 -16.60
CA ASP A 152 7.69 -3.06 -16.90
C ASP A 152 6.23 -2.75 -17.28
N GLU A 153 5.55 -3.64 -18.01
CA GLU A 153 4.11 -3.57 -18.29
C GLU A 153 3.28 -3.60 -16.98
N MET A 154 3.64 -4.46 -16.02
CA MET A 154 2.99 -4.51 -14.70
C MET A 154 3.27 -3.26 -13.82
N LEU A 155 4.30 -2.47 -14.12
CA LEU A 155 4.57 -1.21 -13.41
C LEU A 155 3.94 0.00 -14.08
N ASP A 156 3.73 -0.04 -15.39
CA ASP A 156 3.17 1.05 -16.18
C ASP A 156 1.64 1.16 -16.05
N GLU A 157 0.98 0.13 -15.51
CA GLU A 157 -0.45 0.17 -15.10
C GLU A 157 -0.71 1.07 -13.87
N SER A 158 0.23 1.97 -13.54
CA SER A 158 0.14 2.90 -12.40
C SER A 158 -0.26 4.32 -12.79
N GLY A 159 -1.13 4.46 -13.80
CA GLY A 159 -1.48 5.74 -14.43
C GLY A 159 -2.96 6.12 -14.48
N ASP A 160 -3.90 5.28 -14.04
CA ASP A 160 -5.32 5.69 -14.06
C ASP A 160 -5.66 6.55 -12.84
N GLU A 161 -5.25 7.82 -12.90
CA GLU A 161 -5.71 8.90 -12.02
C GLU A 161 -7.25 8.96 -11.97
N ALA A 162 -7.92 8.51 -13.04
CA ALA A 162 -9.37 8.40 -13.12
C ALA A 162 -9.95 7.35 -12.16
N GLU A 163 -9.33 6.17 -12.05
CA GLU A 163 -9.74 5.12 -11.11
C GLU A 163 -9.46 5.53 -9.66
N GLU A 164 -8.33 6.20 -9.41
CA GLU A 164 -8.04 6.76 -8.08
C GLU A 164 -9.12 7.75 -7.64
N GLN A 165 -9.51 8.65 -8.54
CA GLN A 165 -10.51 9.67 -8.26
C GLN A 165 -11.88 9.05 -7.97
N ALA A 166 -12.26 8.00 -8.71
CA ALA A 166 -13.49 7.24 -8.46
C ALA A 166 -13.47 6.53 -7.08
N ILE A 167 -12.37 5.90 -6.70
CA ILE A 167 -12.21 5.24 -5.38
C ILE A 167 -12.28 6.27 -4.25
N ILE A 168 -11.69 7.46 -4.45
CA ILE A 168 -11.74 8.54 -3.47
C ILE A 168 -13.18 9.04 -3.31
N ASP A 169 -13.89 9.25 -4.41
CA ASP A 169 -15.28 9.71 -4.39
C ASP A 169 -16.20 8.68 -3.71
N GLU A 170 -15.98 7.37 -3.93
CA GLU A 170 -16.67 6.27 -3.24
C GLU A 170 -16.41 6.29 -1.72
N VAL A 171 -15.14 6.38 -1.28
CA VAL A 171 -14.78 6.45 0.15
C VAL A 171 -15.34 7.73 0.81
N LEU A 172 -15.37 8.84 0.08
CA LEU A 172 -15.96 10.10 0.57
C LEU A 172 -17.48 10.00 0.70
N ASP A 173 -18.16 9.29 -0.19
CA ASP A 173 -19.61 9.09 -0.14
C ASP A 173 -20.00 8.09 0.96
N GLU A 174 -19.24 7.03 1.20
CA GLU A 174 -19.44 6.13 2.36
C GLU A 174 -19.38 6.90 3.69
N VAL A 175 -18.39 7.79 3.85
CA VAL A 175 -18.26 8.63 5.05
C VAL A 175 -19.31 9.75 5.08
N GLY A 176 -19.71 10.27 3.91
CA GLY A 176 -20.71 11.33 3.77
C GLY A 176 -22.14 10.86 4.03
N ILE A 177 -22.47 9.62 3.66
CA ILE A 177 -23.77 8.99 3.93
C ILE A 177 -23.97 8.79 5.43
N ASP A 178 -22.92 8.57 6.22
CA ASP A 178 -23.05 8.35 7.67
C ASP A 178 -23.50 9.63 8.41
N ILE A 179 -23.06 10.82 7.93
CA ILE A 179 -23.49 12.11 8.47
C ILE A 179 -24.89 12.47 7.98
N ASN A 180 -25.17 12.22 6.70
CA ASN A 180 -26.52 12.40 6.16
C ASN A 180 -27.51 11.42 6.80
N ALA A 181 -27.11 10.21 7.17
CA ALA A 181 -27.96 9.25 7.88
C ALA A 181 -28.33 9.77 9.27
N GLN A 182 -27.40 10.39 10.00
CA GLN A 182 -27.70 11.03 11.30
C GLN A 182 -28.61 12.25 11.14
N VAL A 183 -28.39 13.10 10.13
CA VAL A 183 -29.25 14.25 9.83
C VAL A 183 -30.64 13.79 9.38
N TRP A 184 -30.73 12.74 8.57
CA TRP A 184 -31.99 12.18 8.09
C TRP A 184 -32.76 11.47 9.22
N HIS A 185 -32.05 10.84 10.16
CA HIS A 185 -32.64 10.31 11.39
C HIS A 185 -33.18 11.45 12.28
N PHE A 186 -32.45 12.56 12.39
CA PHE A 186 -32.90 13.75 13.13
C PHE A 186 -34.12 14.42 12.46
N ILE A 187 -34.14 14.54 11.12
CA ILE A 187 -35.27 15.06 10.34
C ILE A 187 -36.49 14.13 10.47
N LYS A 188 -36.29 12.80 10.48
CA LYS A 188 -37.39 11.83 10.72
C LYS A 188 -37.96 11.96 12.13
N THR A 189 -37.10 12.04 13.14
CA THR A 189 -37.52 12.19 14.55
C THR A 189 -38.22 13.52 14.79
N THR A 190 -37.72 14.63 14.23
CA THR A 190 -38.36 15.95 14.34
C THR A 190 -39.67 16.05 13.53
N ARG A 191 -39.75 15.45 12.34
CA ARG A 191 -40.99 15.38 11.55
C ARG A 191 -42.06 14.51 12.22
N ALA A 192 -41.67 13.43 12.91
CA ALA A 192 -42.58 12.64 13.74
C ALA A 192 -43.14 13.48 14.90
N CYS A 193 -42.30 14.22 15.63
CA CYS A 193 -42.74 15.09 16.74
C CYS A 193 -43.64 16.25 16.30
N ILE A 194 -43.37 16.86 15.12
CA ILE A 194 -44.23 17.93 14.57
C ILE A 194 -45.60 17.36 14.13
N SER A 195 -45.64 16.16 13.57
CA SER A 195 -46.90 15.50 13.19
C SER A 195 -47.75 15.11 14.42
N SER A 196 -47.11 14.68 15.52
CA SER A 196 -47.80 14.40 16.78
C SER A 196 -48.40 15.67 17.38
N ASN A 197 -47.65 16.80 17.41
CA ASN A 197 -48.17 18.06 17.95
C ASN A 197 -49.31 18.67 17.12
N HIS A 198 -49.34 18.48 15.79
CA HIS A 198 -50.44 18.96 14.96
C HIS A 198 -51.73 18.12 15.13
N VAL A 199 -51.62 16.84 15.51
CA VAL A 199 -52.77 15.99 15.83
C VAL A 199 -53.35 16.36 17.21
N TYR A 200 -52.51 16.63 18.21
CA TYR A 200 -52.98 17.02 19.56
C TYR A 200 -53.71 18.38 19.59
N LEU A 201 -53.30 19.36 18.78
CA LEU A 201 -53.98 20.66 18.71
C LEU A 201 -55.34 20.62 17.98
N PHE A 202 -55.57 19.64 17.10
CA PHE A 202 -56.85 19.50 16.40
C PHE A 202 -57.91 18.80 17.28
N GLN A 203 -57.50 17.83 18.11
CA GLN A 203 -58.40 17.09 19.02
C GLN A 203 -58.85 17.88 20.25
N LEU A 204 -58.15 18.95 20.64
CA LEU A 204 -58.54 19.80 21.77
C LEU A 204 -59.64 20.84 21.45
N SER A 205 -60.08 20.96 20.19
CA SER A 205 -61.13 21.93 19.79
C SER A 205 -62.56 21.40 19.83
N LYS A 206 -62.77 20.09 20.07
CA LYS A 206 -64.06 19.41 19.83
C LYS A 206 -64.59 18.51 20.96
N ALA A 207 -64.28 18.76 22.23
CA ALA A 207 -64.88 17.99 23.33
C ALA A 207 -65.47 18.88 24.45
N PRO A 208 -66.72 18.60 24.91
CA PRO A 208 -67.43 19.41 25.89
C PRO A 208 -66.91 19.25 27.32
N ARG A 209 -66.96 20.35 28.10
CA ARG A 209 -66.61 20.43 29.52
C ARG A 209 -67.69 19.78 30.41
N THR A 210 -67.31 18.86 31.30
CA THR A 210 -67.91 18.68 32.66
C THR A 210 -67.01 17.80 33.56
N PRO A 211 -67.11 17.89 34.92
CA PRO A 211 -65.97 17.71 35.83
C PRO A 211 -66.04 16.48 36.77
N ALA A 212 -64.91 16.25 37.47
CA ALA A 212 -64.67 15.37 38.65
C ALA A 212 -64.53 13.87 38.33
N THR A 213 -63.64 13.06 38.93
CA THR A 213 -63.09 13.00 40.31
C THR A 213 -61.67 12.38 40.35
N LEU A 214 -60.95 12.69 41.43
CA LEU A 214 -59.62 12.24 41.87
C LEU A 214 -59.41 10.71 41.91
N THR A 215 -58.20 10.24 41.59
CA THR A 215 -57.35 9.37 42.45
C THR A 215 -55.96 9.12 41.81
N SER A 216 -54.91 9.51 42.54
CA SER A 216 -53.55 8.96 42.66
C SER A 216 -52.82 8.41 41.43
N VAL A 217 -51.69 9.03 41.05
CA VAL A 217 -50.30 8.52 41.27
C VAL A 217 -49.34 9.72 41.15
N SER A 218 -48.75 10.11 42.27
CA SER A 218 -47.58 10.99 42.37
C SER A 218 -46.48 10.21 43.06
N GLU A 219 -45.22 10.45 42.68
CA GLU A 219 -43.97 9.73 43.03
C GLU A 219 -43.63 8.70 41.93
N GLU A 220 -42.57 8.83 41.12
CA GLU A 220 -41.21 9.28 41.41
C GLU A 220 -40.65 10.17 40.28
N SER A 221 -40.35 11.42 40.62
CA SER A 221 -39.36 12.22 39.91
C SER A 221 -38.29 12.57 40.93
N LYS A 222 -37.11 11.94 40.83
CA LYS A 222 -35.83 12.33 41.43
C LYS A 222 -34.77 11.26 41.15
N ASN A 223 -34.17 11.25 39.96
CA ASN A 223 -32.76 10.85 39.83
C ASN A 223 -32.11 11.27 38.50
N VAL A 224 -31.98 12.58 38.25
CA VAL A 224 -30.95 13.11 37.32
C VAL A 224 -30.46 14.45 37.85
N ALA A 225 -29.89 14.45 39.05
CA ALA A 225 -29.19 15.61 39.61
C ALA A 225 -28.20 15.16 40.69
N ASP A 226 -27.28 14.25 40.37
CA ASP A 226 -26.14 13.94 41.23
C ASP A 226 -24.94 13.34 40.47
N VAL A 227 -24.57 13.96 39.35
CA VAL A 227 -23.20 13.83 38.80
C VAL A 227 -22.59 15.23 38.66
N THR A 228 -22.71 16.02 39.72
CA THR A 228 -21.88 17.18 39.99
C THR A 228 -21.50 17.16 41.46
N ALA A 229 -20.69 16.19 41.83
CA ALA A 229 -19.92 16.25 43.06
C ALA A 229 -18.46 16.01 42.70
N LEU A 230 -17.68 17.08 42.73
CA LEU A 230 -16.38 17.15 43.41
C LEU A 230 -15.84 18.58 43.30
N LYS A 231 -16.07 19.32 44.40
CA LYS A 231 -15.46 20.62 44.69
C LYS A 231 -14.48 20.38 45.83
N LYS A 232 -13.18 20.31 45.53
CA LYS A 232 -12.00 20.63 46.39
C LYS A 232 -10.78 19.89 45.90
#